data_AF-Q2NJR0-F1
#
_entry.id   AF-Q2NJR0-F1
#
_cell.length_a   1.000
_cell.length_b   1.000
_cell.length_c   1.000
_cell.angle_alpha   90.00
_cell.angle_beta   90.00
_cell.angle_gamma   90.00
#
_symmetry.space_group_name_H-M   'P 1'
#
loop_
_entity.id
_entity.type
_entity.pdbx_description
1 polymer ?
#
loop_
_entity_poly.entity_id
_entity_poly.type
_entity_poly.pdbx_seq_one_letter_code
_entity_poly.pdbx_strand_id
1 'polypeptide(L)'
;MIISLLVIVNYYFQIYPPLNQNNPLKTYHDIFQINYKNESKNIIKELIGKINLYKLENLQLYQLDPNKLDKYNKPIKTNYKKGLNIIYYRQEDLKYIQFFLTKTKQGYRAKKYVLVIYQI
;
A
#
# COMPACT_ATOMS: atom_id res chain seq x y z
N MET A 1 -30.42 -27.43 -39.53
CA MET A 1 -28.97 -27.56 -39.84
C MET A 1 -28.12 -26.54 -39.07
N ILE A 2 -28.36 -26.35 -37.76
CA ILE A 2 -27.71 -25.31 -36.93
C ILE A 2 -26.88 -25.93 -35.78
N ILE A 3 -27.25 -27.13 -35.33
CA ILE A 3 -26.61 -27.82 -34.20
C ILE A 3 -25.14 -28.21 -34.53
N SER A 4 -24.82 -28.47 -35.80
CA SER A 4 -23.48 -28.90 -36.23
C SER A 4 -22.41 -27.81 -36.07
N LEU A 5 -22.76 -26.53 -36.28
CA LEU A 5 -21.77 -25.44 -36.25
C LEU A 5 -21.35 -25.10 -34.81
N LEU A 6 -22.28 -25.16 -33.86
CA LEU A 6 -22.03 -24.86 -32.44
C LEU A 6 -21.11 -25.92 -31.81
N VAL A 7 -21.28 -27.19 -32.19
CA VAL A 7 -20.43 -28.30 -31.71
C VAL A 7 -19.00 -28.17 -32.25
N ILE A 8 -18.83 -27.78 -33.53
CA ILE A 8 -17.50 -27.59 -34.13
C ILE A 8 -16.77 -26.40 -33.49
N VAL A 9 -17.46 -25.28 -33.25
CA VAL A 9 -16.84 -24.09 -32.60
C VAL A 9 -16.37 -24.41 -31.18
N ASN A 10 -17.18 -25.14 -30.39
CA ASN A 10 -16.77 -25.58 -29.06
C ASN A 10 -15.61 -26.58 -29.08
N TYR A 11 -15.57 -27.48 -30.08
CA TYR A 11 -14.48 -28.43 -30.25
C TYR A 11 -13.14 -27.71 -30.55
N TYR A 12 -13.13 -26.72 -31.44
CA TYR A 12 -11.93 -25.94 -31.74
C TYR A 12 -11.42 -25.11 -30.54
N PHE A 13 -12.31 -24.63 -29.67
CA PHE A 13 -11.93 -23.85 -28.48
C PHE A 13 -11.26 -24.69 -27.38
N GLN A 14 -11.47 -26.02 -27.37
CA GLN A 14 -10.81 -26.94 -26.43
C GLN A 14 -9.39 -27.33 -26.85
N ILE A 15 -9.10 -27.41 -28.15
CA ILE A 15 -7.80 -27.89 -28.66
C ILE A 15 -6.78 -26.77 -28.85
N TYR A 16 -7.24 -25.52 -29.03
CA TYR A 16 -6.38 -24.35 -29.13
C TYR A 16 -6.63 -23.46 -27.91
N PRO A 17 -5.83 -23.58 -26.83
CA PRO A 17 -5.88 -22.58 -25.78
C PRO A 17 -5.60 -21.21 -26.41
N PRO A 18 -6.34 -20.15 -26.02
CA PRO A 18 -6.11 -18.83 -26.56
C PRO A 18 -4.62 -18.48 -26.35
N LEU A 19 -3.96 -18.10 -27.45
CA LEU A 19 -2.55 -17.73 -27.49
C LEU A 19 -2.28 -16.81 -26.30
N ASN A 20 -1.51 -17.29 -25.32
CA ASN A 20 -1.20 -16.55 -24.11
C ASN A 20 -0.44 -15.30 -24.54
N GLN A 21 -1.15 -14.18 -24.64
CA GLN A 21 -0.56 -12.89 -24.92
C GLN A 21 0.35 -12.60 -23.73
N ASN A 22 1.65 -12.83 -23.91
CA ASN A 22 2.69 -12.36 -23.01
C ASN A 22 2.66 -10.84 -23.07
N ASN A 23 1.72 -10.27 -22.31
CA ASN A 23 1.52 -8.84 -22.22
C ASN A 23 2.78 -8.30 -21.51
N PRO A 24 3.58 -7.42 -22.12
CA PRO A 24 4.82 -6.91 -21.52
C PRO A 24 4.56 -6.09 -20.23
N LEU A 25 3.30 -5.79 -19.95
CA LEU A 25 2.86 -5.26 -18.65
C LEU A 25 2.98 -6.29 -17.52
N LYS A 26 2.96 -7.60 -17.80
CA LYS A 26 2.98 -8.67 -16.78
C LYS A 26 4.28 -8.68 -15.97
N THR A 27 5.41 -8.35 -16.60
CA THR A 27 6.73 -8.16 -15.96
C THR A 27 6.82 -6.89 -15.12
N TYR A 28 5.99 -5.87 -15.38
CA TYR A 28 5.87 -4.70 -14.50
C TYR A 28 5.12 -5.00 -13.19
N HIS A 29 4.38 -6.13 -13.11
CA HIS A 29 3.69 -6.48 -11.88
C HIS A 29 4.64 -6.87 -10.75
N ASP A 30 5.87 -7.32 -11.00
CA ASP A 30 6.77 -7.67 -9.91
C ASP A 30 7.09 -6.46 -9.04
N ILE A 31 7.26 -5.27 -9.62
CA ILE A 31 7.49 -4.03 -8.86
C ILE A 31 6.26 -3.67 -8.02
N PHE A 32 5.06 -3.88 -8.55
CA PHE A 32 3.83 -3.67 -7.79
C PHE A 32 3.67 -4.75 -6.70
N GLN A 33 3.89 -6.02 -7.01
CA GLN A 33 3.81 -7.15 -6.08
C GLN A 33 4.86 -7.05 -4.97
N ILE A 34 6.09 -6.61 -5.26
CA ILE A 34 7.15 -6.37 -4.26
C ILE A 34 6.72 -5.27 -3.29
N ASN A 35 6.04 -4.22 -3.78
CA ASN A 35 5.48 -3.18 -2.92
C ASN A 35 4.32 -3.68 -2.05
N TYR A 36 3.49 -4.61 -2.56
CA TYR A 36 2.42 -5.26 -1.78
C TYR A 36 2.92 -6.32 -0.78
N LYS A 37 4.10 -6.90 -0.99
CA LYS A 37 4.69 -7.93 -0.10
C LYS A 37 5.35 -7.34 1.16
N ASN A 38 5.50 -6.02 1.28
CA ASN A 38 6.13 -5.42 2.44
C ASN A 38 5.09 -5.08 3.52
N GLU A 39 4.93 -5.99 4.49
CA GLU A 39 3.95 -5.86 5.57
C GLU A 39 4.11 -4.56 6.37
N SER A 40 5.34 -4.19 6.76
CA SER A 40 5.61 -2.93 7.47
C SER A 40 5.16 -1.72 6.65
N LYS A 41 5.49 -1.68 5.35
CA LYS A 41 5.06 -0.61 4.45
C LYS A 41 3.53 -0.52 4.36
N ASN A 42 2.84 -1.65 4.28
CA ASN A 42 1.37 -1.70 4.21
C ASN A 42 0.73 -1.21 5.51
N ILE A 43 1.25 -1.61 6.67
CA ILE A 43 0.79 -1.11 7.98
C ILE A 43 0.92 0.42 8.04
N ILE A 44 2.07 0.96 7.60
CA ILE A 44 2.28 2.40 7.57
C ILE A 44 1.36 3.09 6.57
N LYS A 45 1.09 2.47 5.40
CA LYS A 45 0.12 2.96 4.42
C LYS A 45 -1.27 3.09 5.04
N GLU A 46 -1.77 2.04 5.68
CA GLU A 46 -3.08 2.05 6.33
C GLU A 46 -3.17 3.07 7.46
N LEU A 47 -2.10 3.21 8.24
CA LEU A 47 -2.00 4.19 9.32
C LEU A 47 -2.12 5.61 8.77
N ILE A 48 -1.39 5.94 7.71
CA ILE A 48 -1.44 7.27 7.07
C ILE A 48 -2.80 7.51 6.41
N GLY A 49 -3.42 6.48 5.82
CA GLY A 49 -4.75 6.54 5.23
C GLY A 49 -5.86 6.95 6.21
N LYS A 50 -5.68 6.73 7.52
CA LYS A 50 -6.62 7.14 8.57
C LYS A 50 -6.52 8.63 8.92
N ILE A 51 -5.49 9.32 8.45
CA ILE A 51 -5.24 10.73 8.76
C ILE A 51 -6.02 11.59 7.77
N ASN A 52 -6.85 12.50 8.29
CA ASN A 52 -7.53 13.48 7.45
C ASN A 52 -6.48 14.34 6.73
N LEU A 53 -6.64 14.53 5.42
CA LEU A 53 -5.71 15.31 4.58
C LEU A 53 -5.45 16.72 5.14
N TYR A 54 -6.48 17.40 5.66
CA TYR A 54 -6.33 18.72 6.26
C TYR A 54 -5.52 18.72 7.56
N LYS A 55 -5.35 17.56 8.20
CA LYS A 55 -4.55 17.40 9.41
C LYS A 55 -3.08 17.06 9.11
N LEU A 56 -2.71 16.81 7.86
CA LEU A 56 -1.32 16.50 7.50
C LEU A 56 -0.38 17.69 7.74
N GLU A 57 -0.87 18.92 7.58
CA GLU A 57 -0.10 20.14 7.83
C GLU A 57 0.39 20.22 9.28
N ASN A 58 -0.47 19.87 10.24
CA ASN A 58 -0.12 19.89 11.66
C ASN A 58 0.28 18.50 12.20
N LEU A 59 0.58 17.53 11.32
CA LEU A 59 1.00 16.20 11.74
C LEU A 59 2.40 16.26 12.34
N GLN A 60 2.57 15.64 13.50
CA GLN A 60 3.88 15.49 14.15
C GLN A 60 4.35 14.05 14.06
N LEU A 61 5.68 13.87 13.95
CA LEU A 61 6.32 12.58 14.06
C LEU A 61 7.14 12.58 15.35
N TYR A 62 6.94 11.55 16.18
CA TYR A 62 7.69 11.37 17.42
C TYR A 62 8.32 9.98 17.41
N GLN A 63 9.65 9.93 17.50
CA GLN A 63 10.35 8.65 17.56
C GLN A 63 10.11 7.99 18.91
N LEU A 64 9.67 6.73 18.88
CA LEU A 64 9.56 5.91 20.07
C LEU A 64 10.95 5.54 20.58
N ASP A 65 11.10 5.53 21.90
CA ASP A 65 12.29 4.96 22.54
C ASP A 65 12.40 3.47 22.16
N PRO A 66 13.52 3.04 21.57
CA PRO A 66 13.70 1.67 21.10
C PRO A 66 13.56 0.64 22.22
N ASN A 67 13.90 1.01 23.45
CA ASN A 67 13.87 0.13 24.63
C ASN A 67 12.49 0.09 25.31
N LYS A 68 11.55 0.92 24.85
CA LYS A 68 10.23 0.99 25.46
C LYS A 68 9.36 -0.20 25.05
N LEU A 69 8.88 -0.91 26.06
CA LEU A 69 8.00 -2.07 25.93
C LEU A 69 6.58 -1.73 26.39
N ASP A 70 5.60 -2.48 25.89
CA ASP A 70 4.22 -2.45 26.36
C ASP A 70 4.04 -3.30 27.63
N LYS A 71 2.79 -3.34 28.15
CA LYS A 71 2.43 -4.13 29.34
C LYS A 71 2.63 -5.65 29.19
N TYR A 72 2.89 -6.13 27.99
CA TYR A 72 3.15 -7.54 27.67
C TYR A 72 4.62 -7.77 27.30
N ASN A 73 5.52 -6.84 27.64
CA ASN A 73 6.94 -6.86 27.30
C ASN A 73 7.23 -6.92 25.80
N LYS A 74 6.32 -6.40 24.97
CA LYS A 74 6.52 -6.33 23.51
C LYS A 74 6.98 -4.93 23.09
N PRO A 75 7.85 -4.82 22.07
CA PRO A 75 8.19 -3.54 21.46
C PRO A 75 6.94 -2.75 21.07
N ILE A 76 6.82 -1.51 21.54
CA ILE A 76 5.72 -0.64 21.11
C ILE A 76 5.81 -0.43 19.60
N LYS A 77 4.70 -0.73 18.90
CA LYS A 77 4.60 -0.59 17.45
C LYS A 77 4.30 0.86 17.04
N THR A 78 4.70 1.20 15.82
CA THR A 78 4.32 2.46 15.18
C THR A 78 2.81 2.64 15.16
N ASN A 79 2.32 3.80 15.59
CA ASN A 79 0.89 4.07 15.73
C ASN A 79 0.55 5.55 15.54
N TYR A 80 -0.70 5.83 15.21
CA TYR A 80 -1.24 7.19 15.09
C TYR A 80 -2.19 7.52 16.23
N LYS A 81 -1.87 8.57 17.00
CA LYS A 81 -2.74 9.09 18.07
C LYS A 81 -3.59 10.25 17.55
N LYS A 82 -4.79 9.93 17.07
CA LYS A 82 -5.74 10.86 16.42
C LYS A 82 -6.02 12.14 17.22
N GLY A 83 -6.16 12.03 18.54
CA GLY A 83 -6.44 13.18 19.41
C GLY A 83 -5.30 14.20 19.49
N LEU A 84 -4.05 13.77 19.31
CA LEU A 84 -2.87 14.65 19.33
C LEU A 84 -2.33 14.94 17.93
N ASN A 85 -2.81 14.22 16.92
CA ASN A 85 -2.29 14.26 15.56
C ASN A 85 -0.77 13.96 15.49
N ILE A 86 -0.34 12.92 16.20
CA ILE A 86 1.06 12.47 16.27
C ILE A 86 1.14 11.04 15.75
N ILE A 87 2.12 10.77 14.88
CA ILE A 87 2.59 9.40 14.62
C ILE A 87 3.76 9.14 15.54
N TYR A 88 3.57 8.18 16.45
CA TYR A 88 4.67 7.60 17.22
C TYR A 88 5.29 6.49 16.38
N TYR A 89 6.56 6.61 16.02
CA TYR A 89 7.19 5.70 15.06
C TYR A 89 8.44 5.01 15.60
N ARG A 90 8.65 3.78 15.13
CA ARG A 90 9.90 3.02 15.24
C ARG A 90 10.86 3.43 14.14
N GLN A 91 12.16 3.47 14.42
CA GLN A 91 13.16 4.01 13.47
C GLN A 91 13.15 3.28 12.12
N GLU A 92 12.96 1.96 12.14
CA GLU A 92 12.85 1.10 10.97
C GLU A 92 11.70 1.47 10.02
N ASP A 93 10.62 2.08 10.54
CA ASP A 93 9.44 2.48 9.79
C ASP A 93 9.55 3.89 9.20
N LEU A 94 10.54 4.68 9.62
CA LEU A 94 10.70 6.07 9.18
C LEU A 94 10.80 6.17 7.65
N LYS A 95 11.53 5.23 7.02
CA LYS A 95 11.66 5.18 5.55
C LYS A 95 10.32 4.99 4.84
N TYR A 96 9.38 4.27 5.44
CA TYR A 96 8.03 4.08 4.88
C TYR A 96 7.15 5.31 5.12
N ILE A 97 7.26 5.96 6.28
CA ILE A 97 6.57 7.23 6.53
C ILE A 97 7.02 8.28 5.52
N GLN A 98 8.33 8.41 5.30
CA GLN A 98 8.92 9.30 4.30
C GLN A 98 8.65 8.87 2.86
N PHE A 99 8.34 7.59 2.64
CA PHE A 99 7.88 7.11 1.33
C PHE A 99 6.53 7.73 0.98
N PHE A 100 5.59 7.74 1.93
CA PHE A 100 4.21 8.20 1.70
C PHE A 100 4.01 9.71 1.94
N LEU A 101 4.76 10.30 2.87
CA LEU A 101 4.67 11.71 3.24
C LEU A 101 5.92 12.47 2.81
N THR A 102 5.73 13.72 2.40
CA THR A 102 6.81 14.69 2.18
C THR A 102 6.69 15.80 3.22
N LYS A 103 7.81 16.16 3.86
CA LYS A 103 7.87 17.35 4.71
C LYS A 103 8.00 18.60 3.84
N THR A 104 7.20 19.61 4.14
CA THR A 104 7.20 20.94 3.54
C THR A 104 7.34 22.00 4.64
N LYS A 105 7.50 23.27 4.26
CA LYS A 105 7.53 24.39 5.22
C LYS A 105 6.24 24.50 6.06
N GLN A 106 5.10 24.07 5.51
CA GLN A 106 3.78 24.14 6.14
C GLN A 106 3.39 22.85 6.88
N GLY A 107 4.28 21.86 6.97
CA GLY A 107 3.94 20.54 7.53
C GLY A 107 4.10 19.40 6.55
N TYR A 108 3.35 18.32 6.73
CA TYR A 108 3.40 17.17 5.83
C TYR A 108 2.38 17.26 4.72
N ARG A 109 2.70 16.65 3.57
CA ARG A 109 1.78 16.39 2.46
C ARG A 109 1.91 14.95 2.01
N ALA A 110 0.81 14.32 1.63
CA ALA A 110 0.83 13.01 1.01
C ALA A 110 1.40 13.11 -0.43
N LYS A 111 2.23 12.15 -0.83
CA LYS A 111 2.76 12.11 -2.21
C LYS A 111 1.68 11.74 -3.21
N LYS A 112 1.69 12.36 -4.40
CA LYS A 112 0.62 12.27 -5.41
C LYS A 112 0.37 10.83 -5.91
N TYR A 113 1.41 10.03 -6.11
CA TYR A 113 1.30 8.62 -6.53
C TYR A 113 0.69 7.69 -5.48
N VAL A 114 0.62 8.16 -4.24
CA VAL A 114 0.06 7.42 -3.10
C VAL A 114 -1.45 7.67 -3.04
N LEU A 115 -1.88 8.92 -3.24
CA LEU A 115 -3.28 9.36 -3.19
C LEU A 115 -4.20 8.70 -4.23
N VAL A 116 -3.68 8.32 -5.41
CA VAL A 116 -4.48 7.65 -6.47
C VAL A 116 -5.06 6.31 -6.01
N ILE A 117 -4.50 5.70 -4.96
CA ILE A 117 -4.95 4.40 -4.42
C ILE A 117 -5.99 4.58 -3.30
N TYR A 118 -6.32 5.82 -2.89
CA TYR A 118 -7.29 6.10 -1.81
C TYR A 118 -8.66 6.57 -2.33
N GLN A 119 -8.91 6.47 -3.64
CA GLN A 119 -10.17 6.88 -4.29
C GLN A 119 -10.93 5.71 -4.96
N ILE A 120 -10.62 4.46 -4.61
CA ILE A 120 -11.36 3.27 -5.08
C ILE A 120 -11.86 2.49 -3.89
#